data_AF-A0A415SCW5-F1
#
_entry.id   AF-A0A415SCW5-F1
#
_cell.length_a   1.000
_cell.length_b   1.000
_cell.length_c   1.000
_cell.angle_alpha   90.00
_cell.angle_beta   90.00
_cell.angle_gamma   90.00
#
_symmetry.space_group_name_H-M   'P 1'
#
loop_
_entity.id
_entity.type
_entity.pdbx_description
1 polymer ?
#
loop_
_entity_poly.entity_id
_entity_poly.type
_entity_poly.pdbx_seq_one_letter_code
_entity_poly.pdbx_strand_id
1 'polypeptide(L)' 'MEQEGLTTYKIRKEKIISESTLQNIREGKRITTDSIAALCGALNCQPGDILEYIPDEK' A
#
# COMPACT_ATOMS: atom_id res chain seq x y z
N MET A 1 -0.17 -6.56 -5.78
CA MET A 1 1.05 -6.71 -4.94
C MET A 1 2.00 -7.78 -5.48
N GLU A 2 1.53 -8.96 -5.92
CA GLU A 2 2.43 -9.96 -6.55
C GLU A 2 3.01 -9.52 -7.90
N GLN A 3 2.29 -8.69 -8.68
CA GLN A 3 2.76 -8.20 -9.98
C GLN A 3 3.86 -7.12 -9.90
N GLU A 4 4.06 -6.49 -8.74
CA GLU A 4 5.01 -5.37 -8.54
C GLU A 4 6.13 -5.73 -7.52
N GLY A 5 6.28 -7.02 -7.17
CA GLY A 5 7.43 -7.51 -6.40
C GLY A 5 7.43 -7.23 -4.89
N LEU A 6 6.37 -6.67 -4.31
CA LEU A 6 6.25 -6.47 -2.86
C LEU A 6 5.49 -7.61 -2.19
N THR A 7 6.22 -8.47 -1.49
CA THR A 7 5.62 -9.52 -0.67
C THR A 7 5.34 -9.01 0.75
N THR A 8 4.35 -9.60 1.42
CA THR A 8 4.09 -9.33 2.85
C THR A 8 5.35 -9.56 3.69
N TYR A 9 6.16 -10.57 3.34
CA TYR A 9 7.44 -10.82 4.00
C TYR A 9 8.41 -9.63 3.87
N LYS A 10 8.56 -9.05 2.67
CA LYS A 10 9.42 -7.89 2.44
C LYS A 10 8.95 -6.67 3.24
N ILE A 11 7.64 -6.41 3.27
CA ILE A 11 7.02 -5.33 4.06
C ILE A 11 7.40 -5.45 5.54
N ARG A 12 7.30 -6.65 6.11
CA ARG A 12 7.63 -6.91 7.52
C ARG A 12 9.12 -6.79 7.79
N LYS A 13 9.95 -7.37 6.92
CA LYS A 13 11.40 -7.41 7.06
C LYS A 13 12.03 -6.02 6.97
N GLU A 14 11.57 -5.22 6.02
CA GLU A 14 12.10 -3.87 5.74
C GLU A 14 11.33 -2.77 6.50
N LYS A 15 10.30 -3.14 7.28
CA LYS A 15 9.44 -2.24 8.06
C LYS A 15 8.89 -1.08 7.20
N ILE A 16 8.47 -1.40 5.96
CA ILE A 16 7.99 -0.42 4.98
C ILE A 16 6.75 0.31 5.52
N ILE A 17 5.81 -0.47 6.06
CA ILE A 17 4.61 0.02 6.74
C ILE A 17 4.34 -0.82 7.98
N SER A 18 3.53 -0.30 8.90
CA SER A 18 3.11 -1.04 10.08
C SER A 18 2.19 -2.21 9.74
N GLU A 19 2.11 -3.21 10.63
CA GLU A 19 1.15 -4.32 10.49
C GLU A 19 -0.30 -3.84 10.45
N SER A 20 -0.65 -2.81 11.24
CA SER A 20 -2.00 -2.25 11.23
C SER A 20 -2.32 -1.56 9.92
N THR A 21 -1.35 -0.83 9.33
CA THR A 21 -1.49 -0.26 7.99
C THR A 21 -1.68 -1.37 6.94
N LEU A 22 -0.88 -2.43 7.00
CA LEU A 22 -1.01 -3.56 6.07
C LEU A 22 -2.39 -4.24 6.20
N GLN A 23 -2.89 -4.41 7.42
CA GLN A 23 -4.22 -4.97 7.66
C GLN A 23 -5.32 -4.04 7.16
N ASN A 24 -5.19 -2.73 7.37
CA ASN A 24 -6.12 -1.75 6.83
C ASN A 24 -6.21 -1.82 5.30
N ILE A 25 -5.07 -1.95 4.61
CA ILE A 25 -5.05 -2.11 3.14
C ILE A 25 -5.83 -3.36 2.71
N ARG A 26 -5.64 -4.49 3.40
CA ARG A 26 -6.34 -5.75 3.11
C ARG A 26 -7.85 -5.67 3.33
N GLU A 27 -8.26 -4.86 4.29
CA GLU A 27 -9.67 -4.67 4.67
C GLU A 27 -10.32 -3.49 3.93
N GLY A 28 -9.61 -2.81 3.02
CA GLY A 28 -10.13 -1.63 2.33
C GLY A 28 -10.38 -0.42 3.25
N LYS A 29 -9.66 -0.35 4.37
CA LYS A 29 -9.77 0.73 5.37
C LYS A 29 -8.83 1.89 5.05
N ARG A 30 -9.01 2.97 5.81
CA ARG A 30 -8.21 4.20 5.69
C ARG A 30 -6.72 3.95 5.95
N ILE A 31 -5.90 4.62 5.14
CA ILE A 31 -4.45 4.72 5.29
C ILE A 31 -4.02 6.19 5.21
N THR A 32 -2.75 6.46 5.54
CA THR A 32 -2.17 7.82 5.47
C THR A 32 -1.39 8.03 4.17
N THR A 33 -1.14 9.29 3.82
CA THR A 33 -0.23 9.67 2.72
C THR A 33 1.19 9.18 2.95
N ASP A 34 1.66 9.12 4.20
CA ASP A 34 2.98 8.57 4.52
C ASP A 34 3.07 7.08 4.18
N SER A 35 1.98 6.34 4.40
CA SER A 35 1.91 4.93 4.02
C SER A 35 2.00 4.76 2.50
N ILE A 36 1.36 5.65 1.75
CA ILE A 36 1.43 5.68 0.28
C ILE A 36 2.86 6.00 -0.17
N ALA A 37 3.51 7.01 0.41
CA ALA A 37 4.87 7.40 0.07
C ALA A 37 5.89 6.26 0.34
N ALA A 38 5.76 5.56 1.47
CA ALA A 38 6.60 4.42 1.80
C ALA A 38 6.43 3.26 0.80
N LEU A 39 5.18 2.97 0.41
CA LEU A 39 4.89 1.96 -0.61
C LEU A 39 5.45 2.37 -1.98
N CYS A 40 5.28 3.62 -2.39
CA CYS A 40 5.85 4.15 -3.64
C CYS A 40 7.37 4.01 -3.66
N GLY A 41 8.05 4.33 -2.56
CA GLY A 41 9.50 4.16 -2.45
C GLY A 41 9.94 2.69 -2.52
N ALA A 42 9.19 1.79 -1.87
CA ALA A 42 9.50 0.36 -1.87
C ALA A 42 9.22 -0.35 -3.20
N LEU A 43 8.25 0.16 -3.96
CA LEU A 43 7.83 -0.32 -5.28
C LEU A 43 8.56 0.38 -6.42
N ASN A 44 9.22 1.51 -6.14
CA ASN A 44 9.77 2.40 -7.16
C ASN A 44 8.71 2.83 -8.19
N CYS A 45 7.53 3.20 -7.71
CA CYS A 45 6.38 3.62 -8.52
C CYS A 45 5.85 5.00 -8.09
N GLN A 46 4.94 5.57 -8.88
CA GLN A 46 4.18 6.76 -8.52
C GLN A 46 2.88 6.39 -7.78
N PRO A 47 2.28 7.31 -7.01
CA PRO A 47 0.99 7.06 -6.35
C PRO A 47 -0.12 6.67 -7.34
N GLY A 48 -0.12 7.26 -8.53
CA GLY A 48 -1.10 6.94 -9.58
C GLY A 48 -0.99 5.52 -10.14
N ASP A 49 0.12 4.82 -9.90
CA ASP A 49 0.29 3.42 -10.33
C ASP A 49 -0.40 2.44 -9.37
N ILE A 50 -0.70 2.88 -8.13
CA ILE A 50 -1.22 2.01 -7.05
C ILE A 50 -2.51 2.54 -6.40
N LEU A 51 -3.00 3.71 -6.81
CA LEU A 51 -4.23 4.31 -6.32
C LEU A 51 -5.20 4.54 -7.47
N GLU A 52 -6.46 4.17 -7.24
CA GLU A 52 -7.57 4.42 -8.14
C GLU A 52 -8.70 5.07 -7.33
N TYR A 53 -9.33 6.10 -7.91
CA TYR A 53 -10.56 6.65 -7.34
C TYR A 53 -11.73 5.75 -7.72
N ILE A 54 -12.34 5.11 -6.72
CA ILE A 54 -13.56 4.33 -6.88
C ILE A 54 -14.73 5.18 -6.35
N PRO A 55 -15.66 5.63 -7.21
CA PRO A 55 -16.84 6.35 -6.76
C PRO A 55 -17.76 5.43 -5.95
N ASP A 56 -18.44 5.98 -4.94
CA ASP A 56 -19.44 5.23 -4.18
C ASP A 56 -20.58 4.77 -5.11
N GLU A 57 -21.00 3.51 -4.96
CA GLU A 57 -22.20 3.01 -5.63
C GLU A 57 -23.41 3.82 -5.12
N LYS A 58 -24.13 4.47 -6.04
CA LYS A 58 -25.32 5.27 -5.73
C LYS A 58 -26.47 4.45 -5.20
#